data_AF-A0A959V3R0-F1
#
_entry.id   AF-A0A959V3R0-F1
#
_cell.length_a   1.000
_cell.length_b   1.000
_cell.length_c   1.000
_cell.angle_alpha   90.00
_cell.angle_beta   90.00
_cell.angle_gamma   90.00
#
_symmetry.space_group_name_H-M   'P 1'
#
loop_
_entity.id
_entity.type
_entity.pdbx_description
1 polymer ?
#
loop_
_entity_poly.entity_id
_entity_poly.type
_entity_poly.pdbx_seq_one_letter_code
_entity_poly.pdbx_strand_id
1 'polypeptide(L)' 'LTKENNVVQLGHPPLRIDLLMAIDGVSFDACYANRKEVDYGGLRMNFISYHDLVKNKRATGRHRDLDDLENMTPPEGEG' A
#
# COMPACT_ATOMS: atom_id res chain seq x y z
N LEU A 1 -17.74 -3.52 11.94
CA LEU A 1 -17.03 -2.35 11.37
C LEU A 1 -15.94 -2.79 10.38
N THR A 2 -15.30 -3.94 10.59
CA THR A 2 -14.25 -4.53 9.74
C THR A 2 -14.82 -5.46 8.66
N LYS A 3 -15.53 -4.92 7.66
CA LYS A 3 -15.89 -5.70 6.45
C LYS A 3 -14.91 -5.33 5.34
N GLU A 4 -14.48 -6.29 4.53
CA GLU A 4 -13.43 -6.14 3.52
C GLU A 4 -13.69 -4.98 2.53
N ASN A 5 -14.95 -4.73 2.15
CA ASN A 5 -15.32 -3.66 1.23
C ASN A 5 -15.61 -2.30 1.91
N ASN A 6 -15.35 -2.17 3.22
CA ASN A 6 -15.56 -0.90 3.91
C ASN A 6 -14.33 -0.01 3.75
N VAL A 7 -14.60 1.26 3.43
CA VAL A 7 -13.65 2.35 3.57
C VAL A 7 -14.17 3.29 4.65
N VAL A 8 -13.31 3.60 5.63
CA VAL A 8 -13.62 4.59 6.67
C VAL A 8 -12.78 5.83 6.39
N GLN A 9 -13.46 6.94 6.12
CA GLN A 9 -12.82 8.23 5.92
C GLN A 9 -12.82 9.03 7.22
N LEU A 10 -11.66 9.60 7.57
CA LEU A 10 -11.49 10.53 8.68
C LEU A 10 -11.08 11.90 8.14
N GLY A 11 -11.80 12.94 8.57
CA GLY A 11 -11.52 14.33 8.19
C GLY A 11 -11.94 14.70 6.77
N HIS A 12 -11.42 15.84 6.29
CA HIS A 12 -11.70 16.41 4.97
C HIS A 12 -10.41 17.00 4.37
N PRO A 13 -10.31 17.14 3.04
CA PRO A 13 -9.13 17.75 2.41
C PRO A 13 -8.78 19.13 3.00
N PRO A 14 -7.48 19.47 3.17
CA PRO A 14 -6.31 18.67 2.82
C PRO A 14 -5.93 17.60 3.87
N LEU A 15 -6.58 17.58 5.04
CA LEU A 15 -6.30 16.66 6.15
C LEU A 15 -7.31 15.51 6.19
N ARG A 16 -7.22 14.62 5.19
CA ARG A 16 -8.05 13.41 5.09
C ARG A 16 -7.20 12.16 5.21
N ILE A 17 -7.71 11.17 5.95
CA ILE A 17 -7.15 9.82 6.05
C ILE A 17 -8.22 8.81 5.61
N ASP A 18 -7.87 7.94 4.68
CA ASP A 18 -8.73 6.85 4.21
C ASP A 18 -8.21 5.52 4.78
N LEU A 19 -9.06 4.82 5.54
CA LEU A 19 -8.77 3.51 6.13
C LEU A 19 -9.47 2.43 5.30
N LEU A 20 -8.68 1.65 4.56
CA LEU A 20 -9.17 0.55 3.74
C LEU A 20 -9.08 -0.75 4.54
N MET A 21 -10.16 -1.53 4.58
CA MET A 21 -10.19 -2.81 5.29
C MET A 21 -9.61 -3.98 4.48
N ALA A 22 -9.51 -3.82 3.16
CA ALA A 22 -8.82 -4.74 2.26
C ALA A 22 -8.31 -3.97 1.04
N ILE A 23 -7.36 -4.57 0.32
CA ILE A 23 -6.82 -4.08 -0.94
C ILE A 23 -6.68 -5.26 -1.91
N ASP A 24 -6.79 -4.98 -3.21
CA ASP A 24 -6.86 -6.04 -4.23
C ASP A 24 -5.53 -6.79 -4.41
N GLY A 25 -5.60 -8.08 -4.74
CA GLY A 25 -4.44 -8.87 -5.17
C GLY A 25 -3.45 -9.32 -4.08
N VAL A 26 -3.63 -8.90 -2.83
CA VAL A 26 -2.78 -9.26 -1.69
C VAL A 26 -3.59 -9.50 -0.41
N SER A 27 -3.01 -10.22 0.56
CA SER A 27 -3.60 -10.39 1.90
C SER A 27 -2.83 -9.62 2.96
N PHE A 28 -3.53 -9.13 3.99
CA PHE A 28 -2.91 -8.33 5.04
C PHE A 28 -1.78 -9.08 5.75
N ASP A 29 -2.00 -10.32 6.17
CA ASP A 29 -1.00 -11.09 6.94
C ASP A 29 0.31 -11.29 6.16
N ALA A 30 0.21 -11.58 4.87
CA ALA A 30 1.38 -11.75 4.01
C ALA A 30 2.12 -10.41 3.83
N CYS A 31 1.40 -9.33 3.52
CA CYS A 31 2.01 -8.01 3.38
C CYS A 31 2.62 -7.51 4.69
N TYR A 32 1.98 -7.79 5.83
CA TYR A 32 2.46 -7.37 7.14
C TYR A 32 3.73 -8.13 7.53
N ALA A 33 3.84 -9.41 7.19
CA ALA A 33 5.08 -10.17 7.35
C ALA A 33 6.22 -9.62 6.49
N ASN A 34 5.92 -9.19 5.26
CA ASN A 34 6.89 -8.66 4.29
C ASN A 34 7.14 -7.14 4.39
N ARG A 35 6.51 -6.46 5.36
CA ARG A 35 6.52 -5.00 5.46
C ARG A 35 7.93 -4.42 5.53
N LYS A 36 8.11 -3.21 5.02
CA LYS A 36 9.31 -2.40 5.21
C LYS A 36 9.11 -1.47 6.39
N GLU A 37 9.96 -1.62 7.41
CA GLU A 37 10.01 -0.67 8.52
C GLU A 37 10.97 0.47 8.16
N VAL A 38 10.48 1.71 8.26
CA VAL A 38 11.24 2.92 7.95
C VAL A 38 11.16 3.85 9.14
N ASP A 39 12.31 4.38 9.58
CA ASP A 39 12.33 5.46 10.55
C ASP A 39 12.06 6.79 9.83
N TYR A 40 11.02 7.49 10.25
CA TYR A 40 10.70 8.81 9.76
C TYR A 40 10.51 9.76 10.93
N GLY A 41 11.50 10.62 11.17
CA GLY A 41 11.48 11.57 12.28
C GLY A 41 11.43 10.89 13.66
N GLY A 42 12.09 9.74 13.82
CA GLY A 42 12.09 8.96 15.06
C GLY A 42 10.84 8.09 15.27
N LEU A 43 9.92 8.08 14.30
CA LEU A 43 8.78 7.16 14.30
C LEU A 43 9.06 5.99 13.36
N ARG A 44 8.97 4.77 13.88
CA ARG A 44 8.99 3.55 13.07
C ARG A 44 7.66 3.38 12.36
N MET A 45 7.68 3.48 11.03
CA MET A 45 6.52 3.35 10.16
C MET A 45 6.61 2.08 9.32
N ASN A 46 5.46 1.42 9.13
CA ASN A 46 5.35 0.22 8.31
C ASN A 46 4.82 0.57 6.93
N PHE A 47 5.55 0.17 5.89
CA PHE A 47 5.14 0.29 4.50
C PHE A 47 4.96 -1.10 3.88
N ILE A 48 4.01 -1.22 2.97
CA ILE A 48 3.90 -2.42 2.12
C ILE A 48 5.18 -2.61 1.31
N SER A 49 5.61 -3.85 1.11
CA SER A 49 6.81 -4.16 0.33
C SER A 49 6.66 -3.71 -1.13
N TYR A 50 7.79 -3.51 -1.82
CA TYR A 50 7.77 -3.17 -3.25
C TYR A 50 7.00 -4.23 -4.07
N HIS A 51 7.31 -5.51 -3.86
CA HIS A 51 6.68 -6.59 -4.61
C HIS A 51 5.17 -6.72 -4.34
N ASP A 52 4.75 -6.56 -3.09
CA ASP A 52 3.33 -6.60 -2.73
C ASP A 52 2.58 -5.37 -3.26
N LEU A 53 3.22 -4.19 -3.25
CA LEU A 53 2.67 -2.98 -3.87
C LEU A 53 2.48 -3.14 -5.37
N VAL A 54 3.47 -3.71 -6.06
CA VAL A 54 3.38 -3.99 -7.50
C VAL A 54 2.23 -4.94 -7.78
N LYS A 55 2.10 -6.01 -6.99
CA LYS A 55 1.01 -6.98 -7.13
C LYS A 55 -0.35 -6.35 -6.90
N ASN A 56 -0.48 -5.50 -5.88
CA ASN A 56 -1.70 -4.73 -5.61
C ASN A 56 -2.04 -3.80 -6.80
N LYS A 57 -1.11 -2.98 -7.27
CA LYS A 57 -1.33 -2.06 -8.41
C LYS A 57 -1.73 -2.78 -9.70
N ARG A 58 -1.16 -3.96 -9.97
CA ARG A 58 -1.56 -4.79 -11.12
C ARG A 58 -2.99 -5.30 -10.98
N ALA A 59 -3.39 -5.68 -9.78
CA ALA A 59 -4.73 -6.21 -9.51
C ALA A 59 -5.82 -5.14 -9.50
N THR A 60 -5.53 -3.92 -9.03
CA THR A 60 -6.48 -2.81 -9.02
C THR A 60 -6.79 -2.30 -10.44
N GLY A 61 -5.82 -2.38 -11.36
CA GLY A 61 -6.00 -2.08 -12.78
C GLY A 61 -6.38 -0.63 -13.11
N ARG A 62 -6.22 0.31 -12.17
CA ARG A 62 -6.50 1.73 -12.43
C ARG A 62 -5.44 2.25 -13.40
N HIS A 63 -5.83 3.06 -14.39
CA HIS A 63 -4.90 3.60 -15.39
C HIS A 63 -3.64 4.21 -14.77
N ARG A 64 -3.81 5.03 -13.73
CA ARG A 64 -2.69 5.62 -12.98
C ARG A 64 -1.80 4.59 -12.27
N ASP A 65 -2.37 3.48 -11.78
CA ASP A 65 -1.57 2.43 -11.15
C ASP A 65 -0.71 1.69 -12.19
N LEU A 66 -1.19 1.53 -13.42
CA LEU A 66 -0.40 0.96 -14.53
C LEU A 66 0.72 1.90 -14.95
N ASP A 67 0.43 3.19 -15.10
CA ASP A 67 1.44 4.21 -15.42
C ASP A 67 2.53 4.28 -14.32
N ASP A 68 2.14 4.20 -13.04
CA ASP A 68 3.09 4.17 -11.93
C ASP A 68 4.02 2.94 -12.01
N LEU A 69 3.48 1.77 -12.38
CA LEU A 69 4.26 0.53 -12.50
C LEU A 69 5.31 0.59 -13.60
N GLU A 70 5.02 1.25 -14.73
CA GLU A 70 5.97 1.43 -15.82
C GLU A 70 7.16 2.31 -15.41
N ASN A 71 6.96 3.19 -14.44
CA ASN A 71 7.97 4.15 -13.97
C ASN A 71 8.60 3.78 -12.62
N MET A 72 8.18 2.68 -11.98
CA MET A 72 8.71 2.23 -10.69
C MET A 72 9.91 1.31 -10.87
N THR A 73 11.10 1.75 -10.44
CA THR A 73 12.28 0.87 -10.34
C THR A 73 12.28 0.09 -9.03
N PRO A 74 12.73 -1.18 -9.04
CA PRO A 74 12.98 -1.92 -7.81
C PRO A 74 13.98 -1.19 -6.91
N PRO A 75 13.84 -1.29 -5.58
CA PRO A 75 14.84 -0.77 -4.66
C PRO A 75 16.18 -1.50 -4.85
N GLU A 76 17.29 -0.78 -4.69
CA GLU A 76 18.64 -1.35 -4.83
C GLU A 76 18.86 -2.47 -3.80
N GLY A 77 19.28 -3.66 -4.28
CA GLY A 77 19.67 -4.79 -3.41
C GLY A 77 18.62 -5.89 -3.22
N GLU A 78 17.50 -5.85 -3.94
CA GLU A 78 16.50 -6.93 -3.95
C GLU A 78 16.45 -7.59 -5.34
N GLY A 79 17.04 -8.78 -5.45
CA GLY A 79 16.98 -9.68 -6.61
C GLY A 79 16.35 -11.01 -6.23
#